data_AF-A0A2A4VLY5-F1
#
_entry.id   AF-A0A2A4VLY5-F1
#
_cell.length_a   1.000
_cell.length_b   1.000
_cell.length_c   1.000
_cell.angle_alpha   90.00
_cell.angle_beta   90.00
_cell.angle_gamma   90.00
#
_symmetry.space_group_name_H-M   'P 1'
#
loop_
_entity.id
_entity.type
_entity.pdbx_description
1 polymer ?
#
loop_
_entity_poly.entity_id
_entity_poly.type
_entity_poly.pdbx_seq_one_letter_code
_entity_poly.pdbx_strand_id
1 'polypeptide(L)' 'CRIRKGFADQNMAILRHISLNLLKSETEHKVGIKIKRQMAGWDNDYLLKVLQIF' A
#
# COMPACT_ATOMS: atom_id res chain seq x y z
N CYS A 1 -1.95 12.54 4.55
CA CYS A 1 -0.47 12.59 4.47
C CYS A 1 -0.03 14.04 4.30
N ARG A 2 1.09 14.44 4.92
CA ARG A 2 1.66 15.78 4.70
C ARG A 2 2.30 15.82 3.32
N ILE A 3 1.74 16.61 2.40
CA ILE A 3 2.26 16.80 1.04
C ILE A 3 3.14 18.06 1.06
N ARG A 4 4.40 17.95 0.58
CA ARG A 4 5.32 19.09 0.50
C ARG A 4 5.42 19.58 -0.93
N LYS A 5 5.39 20.91 -1.15
CA LYS A 5 5.45 21.53 -2.49
C LYS A 5 6.68 21.07 -3.29
N GLY A 6 6.54 21.06 -4.62
CA GLY A 6 7.54 20.55 -5.57
C GLY A 6 7.00 19.36 -6.35
N PHE A 7 7.77 18.28 -6.45
CA PHE A 7 7.39 17.03 -7.14
C PHE A 7 6.35 16.17 -6.39
N ALA A 8 5.58 16.77 -5.49
CA ALA A 8 4.67 16.06 -4.60
C ALA A 8 3.61 15.27 -5.36
N ASP A 9 3.04 15.86 -6.41
CA ASP A 9 1.92 15.28 -7.15
C ASP A 9 2.36 14.02 -7.89
N GLN A 10 3.49 14.10 -8.60
CA GLN A 10 4.09 12.97 -9.30
C GLN A 10 4.54 11.88 -8.33
N ASN A 11 5.26 12.24 -7.26
CA ASN A 11 5.72 11.28 -6.26
C ASN A 11 4.54 10.54 -5.61
N MET A 12 3.48 11.27 -5.26
CA MET A 12 2.30 10.66 -4.65
C MET A 12 1.52 9.79 -5.65
N ALA A 13 1.48 10.15 -6.94
CA ALA A 13 0.90 9.31 -7.98
C ALA A 13 1.66 7.98 -8.09
N ILE A 14 2.98 8.03 -8.18
CA ILE A 14 3.85 6.84 -8.24
C ILE A 14 3.66 5.98 -7.00
N LEU A 15 3.69 6.56 -5.80
CA LEU A 15 3.46 5.83 -4.55
C LEU A 15 2.11 5.10 -4.53
N ARG A 16 1.03 5.77 -4.97
CA ARG A 16 -0.30 5.13 -5.06
C ARG A 16 -0.31 3.95 -6.02
N HIS A 17 0.35 4.07 -7.18
CA HIS A 17 0.45 2.96 -8.13
C HIS A 17 1.24 1.78 -7.55
N ILE A 18 2.37 2.05 -6.90
CA ILE A 18 3.17 1.00 -6.23
C ILE A 18 2.34 0.29 -5.16
N SER A 19 1.70 1.03 -4.25
CA SER A 19 0.86 0.45 -3.20
C SER A 19 -0.28 -0.40 -3.76
N LEU A 20 -0.95 0.07 -4.82
CA LEU A 20 -2.02 -0.69 -5.47
C LEU A 20 -1.53 -2.01 -6.07
N ASN A 21 -0.34 -1.98 -6.70
CA ASN A 21 0.23 -3.18 -7.30
C ASN A 21 0.62 -4.20 -6.24
N LEU A 22 1.24 -3.76 -5.13
CA LEU A 22 1.58 -4.63 -4.00
C LEU A 22 0.33 -5.29 -3.40
N LEU A 23 -0.72 -4.51 -3.14
CA LEU A 23 -2.00 -5.04 -2.60
C LEU A 23 -2.71 -6.00 -3.56
N LYS A 24 -2.53 -5.84 -4.87
CA LYS A 24 -3.06 -6.78 -5.88
C LYS A 24 -2.23 -8.06 -5.99
N SER A 25 -0.91 -7.96 -5.75
CA SER A 25 0.00 -9.11 -5.78
C SER A 25 -0.15 -10.04 -4.58
N GLU A 26 -0.67 -9.53 -3.46
CA GLU A 26 -0.98 -10.35 -2.28
C GLU A 26 -2.21 -11.22 -2.58
N THR A 27 -2.08 -12.55 -2.48
CA THR A 27 -3.10 -13.52 -2.90
C THR A 27 -3.68 -14.36 -1.78
N GLU A 28 -3.13 -14.27 -0.56
CA GLU A 28 -3.51 -15.09 0.57
C GLU A 28 -4.89 -14.67 1.10
N HIS A 29 -5.08 -13.37 1.33
CA HIS A 29 -6.36 -12.83 1.72
C HIS A 29 -7.19 -12.50 0.47
N LYS A 30 -8.17 -13.35 0.17
CA LYS A 30 -9.11 -13.16 -0.95
C LYS A 30 -10.21 -12.14 -0.62
N VAL A 31 -9.80 -10.96 -0.15
CA VAL A 31 -10.67 -9.84 0.21
C VAL A 31 -10.44 -8.65 -0.71
N GLY A 32 -11.41 -7.74 -0.77
CA GLY A 32 -11.30 -6.54 -1.60
C GLY A 32 -10.15 -5.61 -1.20
N ILE A 33 -9.63 -4.85 -2.16
CA ILE A 33 -8.47 -3.93 -1.98
C ILE A 33 -8.69 -2.95 -0.80
N LYS A 34 -9.93 -2.50 -0.58
CA LYS A 34 -10.27 -1.61 0.55
C LYS A 34 -10.01 -2.26 1.90
N ILE A 35 -10.27 -3.56 2.03
CA ILE A 35 -10.05 -4.31 3.28
C ILE A 35 -8.56 -4.57 3.45
N LYS A 36 -7.85 -5.02 2.40
CA LYS A 36 -6.39 -5.18 2.43
C LYS A 36 -5.67 -3.91 2.88
N ARG A 37 -6.08 -2.75 2.36
CA ARG A 37 -5.53 -1.45 2.77
C ARG A 37 -5.76 -1.14 4.26
N GLN A 38 -6.91 -1.54 4.82
CA GLN A 38 -7.20 -1.35 6.26
C GLN A 38 -6.38 -2.32 7.11
N MET A 39 -6.29 -3.59 6.70
CA MET A 39 -5.45 -4.58 7.37
C MET A 39 -4.00 -4.11 7.44
N ALA A 40 -3.43 -3.63 6.34
CA ALA A 40 -2.08 -3.07 6.31
C ALA A 40 -1.91 -1.79 7.16
N GLY A 41 -3.01 -1.15 7.58
CA GLY A 41 -3.00 -0.02 8.50
C GLY A 41 -3.19 -0.41 9.97
N TRP A 42 -3.63 -1.64 10.26
CA TRP A 42 -3.94 -2.12 11.61
C TRP A 42 -2.99 -3.22 12.10
N ASP A 43 -2.44 -3.99 11.17
CA ASP A 43 -1.58 -5.14 11.43
C ASP A 43 -0.22 -4.92 10.75
N ASN A 44 0.81 -4.81 11.58
CA ASN A 44 2.18 -4.59 11.13
C ASN A 44 2.75 -5.83 10.43
N ASP A 45 2.37 -7.04 10.83
CA ASP A 45 2.88 -8.27 10.21
C ASP A 45 2.32 -8.39 8.79
N TYR A 46 1.03 -8.08 8.63
CA TYR A 46 0.41 -8.00 7.30
C TYR A 46 1.01 -6.85 6.45
N LEU A 47 1.31 -5.69 7.05
CA LEU A 47 1.99 -4.60 6.35
C LEU A 47 3.38 -5.03 5.84
N LEU A 48 4.19 -5.66 6.69
CA LEU A 48 5.53 -6.13 6.35
C LEU A 48 5.51 -7.15 5.22
N LYS A 49 4.52 -8.04 5.23
CA LYS A 49 4.24 -8.98 4.14
C LYS A 49 3.88 -8.29 2.83
N VAL A 50 2.97 -7.31 2.87
CA VAL A 50 2.59 -6.54 1.66
C VAL A 50 3.79 -5.77 1.09
N LEU A 51 4.70 -5.29 1.95
CA LEU A 51 5.93 -4.63 1.55
C LEU A 51 7.02 -5.58 1.04
N GLN A 52 6.81 -6.91 1.11
CA GLN A 52 7.77 -7.94 0.70
C GLN A 52 9.14 -7.81 1.40
N ILE A 53 9.14 -7.35 2.65
CA ILE A 53 10.36 -7.16 3.44
C ILE A 53 10.75 -8.45 4.20
N PHE A 54 9.91 -9.48 4.15
CA PHE A 54 10.11 -10.81 4.73
C PHE A 54 9.60 -11.90 3.80
#